data_AF-A0A958SUA2-F1
#
_entry.id   AF-A0A958SUA2-F1
#
_cell.length_a   1.000
_cell.length_b   1.000
_cell.length_c   1.000
_cell.angle_alpha   90.00
_cell.angle_beta   90.00
_cell.angle_gamma   90.00
#
_symmetry.space_group_name_H-M   'P 1'
#
loop_
_entity.id
_entity.type
_entity.pdbx_description
1 polymer ?
#
loop_
_entity_poly.entity_id
_entity_poly.type
_entity_poly.pdbx_seq_one_letter_code
_entity_poly.pdbx_strand_id
1 'polypeptide(L)'
;LLKWLFKNYHNLTLAVLTGFILGSLNKVWPWKQTLSVMNKETGEITAFGGLDKINTLSVLQQRTGDFETLKTVTEKSVWPFYYSDLNDGIDNQLLTSVLLMLAGFLTIFILERIGKKMN
;
A
#
# COMPACT_ATOMS: atom_id res chain seq x y z
N LEU A 1 -2.58 -6.24 28.56
CA LEU A 1 -1.47 -5.27 28.47
C LEU A 1 -1.88 -3.95 27.79
N LEU A 2 -2.33 -3.96 26.54
CA LEU A 2 -2.67 -2.73 25.79
C LEU A 2 -3.75 -1.87 26.47
N LYS A 3 -4.78 -2.52 27.04
CA LYS A 3 -5.85 -1.86 27.82
C LYS A 3 -5.33 -1.13 29.08
N TRP A 4 -4.24 -1.62 29.67
CA TRP A 4 -3.59 -1.02 30.84
C TRP A 4 -2.67 0.13 30.45
N LEU A 5 -1.94 -0.02 29.32
CA LEU A 5 -1.11 1.03 28.76
C LEU A 5 -1.94 2.24 28.30
N PHE A 6 -3.07 2.00 27.63
CA PHE A 6 -4.01 3.04 27.23
C PHE A 6 -4.64 3.77 28.42
N LYS A 7 -4.78 3.10 29.58
CA LYS A 7 -5.36 3.68 30.80
C LYS A 7 -4.37 4.58 31.56
N ASN A 8 -3.09 4.19 31.62
CA ASN A 8 -2.06 4.93 32.39
C ASN A 8 -1.22 5.88 31.53
N TYR A 9 -1.05 5.60 30.24
CA TYR A 9 -0.15 6.31 29.31
C TYR A 9 -0.83 6.56 27.97
N HIS A 10 -2.05 7.14 28.00
CA HIS A 10 -2.88 7.38 26.82
C HIS A 10 -2.15 8.14 25.71
N ASN A 11 -1.61 9.32 26.02
CA ASN A 11 -0.95 10.20 25.04
C ASN A 11 0.31 9.58 24.44
N LEU A 12 1.11 8.89 25.27
CA LEU A 12 2.33 8.21 24.81
C LEU A 12 2.00 7.04 23.88
N THR A 13 1.00 6.22 24.23
CA THR A 13 0.56 5.10 23.39
C THR A 13 0.04 5.60 22.04
N LEU A 14 -0.73 6.70 22.05
CA LEU A 14 -1.24 7.32 20.84
C LEU A 14 -0.11 7.87 19.95
N ALA A 15 0.88 8.53 20.55
CA ALA A 15 2.05 9.04 19.82
C ALA A 15 2.87 7.91 19.17
N VAL A 16 3.12 6.81 19.89
CA VAL A 16 3.82 5.64 19.36
C VAL A 16 3.05 4.98 18.22
N LEU A 17 1.74 4.78 18.37
CA LEU A 17 0.91 4.17 17.33
C LEU A 17 0.83 5.07 16.10
N THR A 18 0.67 6.38 16.29
CA THR A 18 0.66 7.35 15.19
C THR A 18 1.99 7.35 14.45
N GLY A 19 3.11 7.34 15.18
CA GLY A 19 4.45 7.21 14.60
C GLY A 19 4.63 5.90 13.83
N PHE A 20 4.12 4.78 14.34
CA PHE A 20 4.14 3.49 13.66
C PHE A 20 3.33 3.51 12.35
N ILE A 21 2.11 4.07 12.37
CA ILE A 21 1.26 4.21 11.18
C ILE A 21 1.97 5.06 10.13
N LEU A 22 2.46 6.25 10.52
CA LEU A 22 3.21 7.14 9.62
C LEU A 22 4.45 6.47 9.03
N GLY A 23 5.21 5.74 9.85
CA GLY A 23 6.38 4.99 9.39
C GLY A 23 6.03 3.86 8.42
N SER A 24 4.90 3.19 8.63
CA SER A 24 4.43 2.10 7.77
C SER A 24 3.91 2.59 6.41
N LEU A 25 3.53 3.86 6.29
CA LEU A 25 2.90 4.44 5.09
C LEU A 25 3.72 4.19 3.82
N ASN A 26 5.04 4.36 3.89
CA ASN A 26 5.92 4.13 2.75
C ASN A 26 5.93 2.66 2.29
N LYS A 27 5.70 1.70 3.20
CA LYS A 27 5.66 0.28 2.86
C LYS A 27 4.31 -0.14 2.30
N VAL A 28 3.21 0.34 2.88
CA VAL A 28 1.84 0.04 2.43
C VAL A 28 1.40 0.87 1.22
N TRP A 29 2.20 1.84 0.79
CA TRP A 29 1.93 2.67 -0.37
C TRP A 29 1.63 1.81 -1.62
N PRO A 30 0.47 1.96 -2.28
CA PRO A 30 0.06 1.03 -3.32
C PRO A 30 0.70 1.31 -4.69
N TRP A 31 1.07 2.57 -4.96
CA TRP A 31 1.60 2.97 -6.26
C TRP A 31 3.13 2.85 -6.30
N LYS A 32 3.64 1.80 -6.95
CA LYS A 32 5.08 1.50 -7.04
C LYS A 32 5.50 1.16 -8.46
N GLN A 33 6.74 1.52 -8.79
CA GLN A 33 7.44 1.12 -10.00
C GLN A 33 8.42 -0.01 -9.66
N THR A 34 8.43 -1.08 -10.46
CA THR A 34 9.40 -2.17 -10.32
C THR A 34 10.71 -1.76 -11.00
N LEU A 35 11.83 -1.89 -10.29
CA LEU A 35 13.16 -1.52 -10.80
C LEU A 35 13.99 -2.75 -11.21
N SER A 36 13.86 -3.85 -10.46
CA SER A 36 14.58 -5.09 -10.73
C SER A 36 13.75 -6.30 -10.39
N VAL A 37 13.94 -7.35 -11.18
CA VAL A 37 13.27 -8.64 -11.04
C VAL A 37 14.29 -9.76 -10.99
N MET A 38 13.92 -10.84 -10.32
CA MET A 38 14.68 -12.08 -10.26
C MET A 38 13.91 -13.16 -10.99
N ASN A 39 14.58 -13.85 -11.90
CA ASN A 39 14.06 -15.08 -12.48
C ASN A 39 14.18 -16.21 -11.46
N LYS A 40 13.06 -16.87 -11.11
CA LYS A 40 13.06 -17.95 -10.11
C LYS A 40 13.81 -19.21 -10.58
N GLU A 41 13.85 -19.47 -11.88
CA GLU A 41 14.48 -20.67 -12.44
C GLU A 41 16.00 -20.53 -12.52
N THR A 42 16.48 -19.37 -13.00
CA THR A 42 17.92 -19.12 -13.17
C THR A 42 18.57 -18.46 -11.96
N GLY A 43 17.77 -17.84 -11.08
CA GLY A 43 18.26 -17.01 -9.97
C GLY A 43 18.87 -15.67 -10.42
N GLU A 44 18.82 -15.36 -11.72
CA GLU A 44 19.40 -14.15 -12.27
C GLU A 44 18.57 -12.92 -11.92
N ILE A 45 19.24 -11.83 -11.54
CA ILE A 45 18.61 -10.54 -11.26
C ILE A 45 18.86 -9.61 -12.44
N THR A 46 17.79 -9.15 -13.07
CA THR A 46 17.85 -8.22 -14.20
C THR A 46 17.05 -6.96 -13.90
N ALA A 47 17.46 -5.85 -14.54
CA ALA A 47 16.70 -4.61 -14.46
C ALA A 47 15.34 -4.81 -15.14
N PHE A 48 14.27 -4.38 -14.47
CA PHE A 48 12.93 -4.43 -15.03
C PHE A 48 12.78 -3.27 -16.01
N GLY A 49 13.19 -3.48 -17.26
CA GLY A 49 13.16 -2.47 -18.31
C GLY A 49 11.77 -2.10 -18.83
N GLY A 50 10.71 -2.68 -18.25
CA GLY A 50 9.36 -2.66 -18.80
C GLY A 50 9.27 -3.50 -20.08
N LEU A 51 8.24 -4.32 -20.20
CA LEU A 51 7.88 -4.93 -21.49
C LEU A 51 6.76 -4.10 -22.09
N ASP A 52 6.94 -3.75 -23.36
CA ASP A 52 6.12 -2.87 -24.18
C ASP A 52 5.90 -1.46 -23.59
N LYS A 53 5.14 -1.33 -22.48
CA LYS A 53 4.78 -0.07 -21.80
C LYS A 53 4.44 -0.21 -20.31
N ILE A 54 4.64 -1.37 -19.70
CA ILE A 54 4.25 -1.62 -18.30
C ILE A 54 5.49 -1.64 -17.42
N ASN A 55 5.55 -0.72 -16.45
CA ASN A 55 6.68 -0.58 -15.52
C ASN A 55 6.39 -1.13 -14.11
N THR A 56 5.31 -1.91 -13.97
CA THR A 56 4.96 -2.61 -12.74
C THR A 56 4.81 -4.12 -13.02
N LEU A 57 5.61 -4.95 -12.34
CA LEU A 57 5.60 -6.40 -12.58
C LEU A 57 4.24 -7.04 -12.31
N SER A 58 3.55 -6.66 -11.22
CA SER A 58 2.24 -7.25 -10.88
C SER A 58 1.21 -7.07 -11.98
N VAL A 59 1.25 -5.96 -12.70
CA VAL A 59 0.38 -5.68 -13.86
C VAL A 59 0.74 -6.59 -15.03
N LEU A 60 2.03 -6.78 -15.32
CA LEU A 60 2.46 -7.72 -16.35
C LEU A 60 2.01 -9.14 -16.01
N GLN A 61 2.25 -9.60 -14.79
CA GLN A 61 1.86 -10.94 -14.33
C GLN A 61 0.36 -11.16 -14.45
N GLN A 62 -0.45 -10.15 -14.11
CA GLN A 62 -1.90 -10.22 -14.29
C GLN A 62 -2.32 -10.32 -15.76
N ARG A 63 -1.60 -9.66 -16.68
CA ARG A 63 -1.87 -9.71 -18.12
C ARG A 63 -1.39 -11.02 -18.76
N THR A 64 -0.22 -11.50 -18.38
CA THR A 64 0.38 -12.73 -18.94
C THR A 64 -0.15 -14.01 -18.29
N GLY A 65 -0.72 -13.91 -17.08
CA GLY A 65 -1.15 -15.05 -16.28
C GLY A 65 -0.01 -15.79 -15.58
N ASP A 66 1.21 -15.28 -15.66
CA ASP A 66 2.42 -15.89 -15.10
C ASP A 66 2.89 -15.15 -13.84
N PHE A 67 2.76 -15.80 -12.69
CA PHE A 67 3.16 -15.28 -11.38
C PHE A 67 4.39 -15.99 -10.81
N GLU A 68 4.91 -16.99 -11.54
CA GLU A 68 5.90 -17.92 -11.01
C GLU A 68 7.29 -17.70 -11.58
N THR A 69 7.44 -17.12 -12.76
CA THR A 69 8.78 -16.95 -13.35
C THR A 69 9.56 -15.79 -12.74
N LEU A 70 8.91 -14.64 -12.53
CA LEU A 70 9.56 -13.40 -12.09
C LEU A 70 9.11 -13.00 -10.69
N LYS A 71 10.07 -12.60 -9.85
CA LYS A 71 9.80 -11.95 -8.56
C LYS A 71 10.37 -10.55 -8.54
N THR A 72 9.64 -9.61 -7.94
CA THR A 72 10.20 -8.29 -7.61
C THR A 72 11.37 -8.43 -6.65
N VAL A 73 12.48 -7.76 -6.96
CA VAL A 73 13.62 -7.57 -6.03
C VAL A 73 13.64 -6.16 -5.47
N THR A 74 13.40 -5.15 -6.31
CA THR A 74 13.41 -3.75 -5.88
C THR A 74 12.28 -2.96 -6.53
N GLU A 75 11.63 -2.13 -5.70
CA GLU A 75 10.54 -1.24 -6.09
C GLU A 75 10.76 0.15 -5.52
N LYS A 76 10.23 1.16 -6.21
CA LYS A 76 10.21 2.56 -5.77
C LYS A 76 8.77 3.06 -5.68
N SER A 77 8.44 3.70 -4.56
CA SER A 77 7.16 4.40 -4.38
C SER A 77 7.06 5.59 -5.33
N VAL A 78 5.93 5.71 -6.01
CA VAL A 78 5.65 6.77 -6.99
C VAL A 78 4.28 7.40 -6.75
N TRP A 79 4.06 8.58 -7.34
CA TRP A 79 2.76 9.23 -7.27
C TRP A 79 1.71 8.46 -8.09
N PRO A 80 0.41 8.53 -7.71
CA PRO A 80 -0.68 7.81 -8.37
C PRO A 80 -0.86 8.18 -9.85
N PHE A 81 -0.64 9.46 -10.18
CA PHE A 81 -0.71 9.93 -11.56
C PHE A 81 0.45 9.35 -12.38
N TYR A 82 1.68 9.45 -11.86
CA TYR A 82 2.85 8.86 -12.50
C TYR A 82 2.75 7.34 -12.64
N TYR A 83 2.12 6.66 -11.67
CA TYR A 83 1.84 5.22 -11.78
C TYR A 83 0.93 4.89 -12.96
N SER A 84 -0.07 5.72 -13.24
CA SER A 84 -0.95 5.55 -14.41
C SER A 84 -0.15 5.72 -15.71
N ASP A 85 0.66 6.77 -15.79
CA ASP A 85 1.52 7.05 -16.95
C ASP A 85 2.51 5.90 -17.22
N LEU A 86 3.09 5.33 -16.15
CA LEU A 86 4.02 4.21 -16.19
C LEU A 86 3.41 2.88 -16.64
N ASN A 87 2.08 2.76 -16.61
CA ASN A 87 1.36 1.50 -16.83
C ASN A 87 0.29 1.65 -17.91
N ASP A 88 0.57 2.43 -18.96
CA ASP A 88 -0.31 2.58 -20.14
C ASP A 88 -1.72 3.10 -19.79
N GLY A 89 -1.79 4.04 -18.85
CA GLY A 89 -3.05 4.71 -18.47
C GLY A 89 -3.97 3.88 -17.58
N ILE A 90 -3.46 2.84 -16.91
CA ILE A 90 -4.24 2.07 -15.92
C ILE A 90 -4.78 3.01 -14.84
N ASP A 91 -6.08 2.86 -14.52
CA ASP A 91 -6.73 3.63 -13.46
C ASP A 91 -6.00 3.42 -12.13
N ASN A 92 -5.56 4.52 -11.53
CA ASN A 92 -4.85 4.53 -10.27
C ASN A 92 -5.78 4.35 -9.06
N GLN A 93 -7.11 4.42 -9.26
CA GLN A 93 -8.14 4.27 -8.22
C GLN A 93 -7.97 5.22 -7.03
N LEU A 94 -7.31 6.37 -7.25
CA LEU A 94 -7.05 7.35 -6.20
C LEU A 94 -8.36 7.85 -5.57
N LEU A 95 -9.34 8.18 -6.39
CA LEU A 95 -10.64 8.66 -5.92
C LEU A 95 -11.32 7.63 -5.01
N THR A 96 -11.40 6.37 -5.46
CA THR A 96 -11.98 5.26 -4.68
C THR A 96 -11.24 5.05 -3.37
N SER A 97 -9.91 5.11 -3.39
CA SER A 97 -9.08 4.97 -2.18
C SER A 97 -9.36 6.07 -1.16
N VAL A 98 -9.48 7.32 -1.62
CA VAL A 98 -9.81 8.47 -0.75
C VAL A 98 -11.23 8.35 -0.20
N LEU A 99 -12.20 7.93 -1.01
CA LEU A 99 -13.58 7.73 -0.56
C LEU A 99 -13.67 6.63 0.51
N LEU A 100 -12.99 5.50 0.31
CA LEU A 100 -12.94 4.41 1.30
C LEU A 100 -12.22 4.84 2.58
N MET A 101 -11.15 5.65 2.47
CA MET A 101 -10.47 6.22 3.63
C MET A 101 -11.43 7.11 4.46
N LEU A 102 -12.19 7.99 3.80
CA LEU A 102 -13.18 8.83 4.47
C LEU A 102 -14.31 8.00 5.08
N ALA A 103 -14.82 7.01 4.34
CA ALA A 103 -15.84 6.09 4.85
C ALA A 103 -15.35 5.35 6.11
N GLY A 104 -14.14 4.80 6.08
CA GLY A 104 -13.50 4.16 7.23
C GLY A 104 -13.34 5.11 8.41
N PHE A 105 -12.90 6.34 8.18
CA PHE A 105 -12.80 7.36 9.23
C PHE A 105 -14.18 7.68 9.85
N LEU A 106 -15.23 7.82 9.03
CA LEU A 106 -16.59 8.05 9.51
C LEU A 106 -17.12 6.91 10.38
N THR A 107 -16.71 5.65 10.14
CA THR A 107 -17.11 4.54 11.02
C THR A 107 -16.65 4.74 12.46
N ILE A 108 -15.50 5.37 12.69
CA ILE A 108 -14.98 5.64 14.04
C ILE A 108 -15.91 6.61 14.78
N PHE A 109 -16.40 7.66 14.12
CA PHE A 109 -17.36 8.60 14.72
C PHE A 109 -18.70 7.95 15.04
N ILE A 110 -19.18 7.08 14.16
CA ILE A 110 -20.42 6.33 14.39
C ILE A 110 -20.26 5.43 15.61
N LEU A 111 -19.15 4.69 15.72
CA LEU A 111 -18.86 3.84 16.87
C LEU A 111 -18.72 4.65 18.16
N GLU A 112 -18.04 5.80 18.13
CA GLU A 112 -17.92 6.69 19.29
C GLU A 112 -19.29 7.21 19.75
N ARG A 113 -20.15 7.63 18.81
CA ARG A 113 -21.49 8.14 19.10
C ARG A 113 -22.39 7.06 19.70
N ILE A 114 -22.33 5.83 19.19
CA ILE A 114 -23.10 4.70 19.74
C ILE A 114 -22.59 4.37 21.16
N GLY A 115 -21.28 4.29 21.35
CA GLY A 115 -20.68 4.00 22.66
C GLY A 115 -21.01 5.03 23.73
N LYS A 116 -21.04 6.33 23.38
CA LYS A 116 -21.45 7.41 24.29
C LYS A 116 -22.93 7.35 24.69
N LYS A 117 -23.81 6.74 23.87
CA LYS A 117 -25.25 6.61 24.17
C LYS A 117 -25.55 5.46 25.14
N MET A 118 -24.63 4.50 25.29
CA MET A 118 -24.78 3.31 26.13
C MET A 118 -24.22 3.47 27.56
N ASN A 119 -23.50 4.56 27.83
CA ASN A 119 -23.06 4.98 29.16
C ASN A 119 -23.95 6.13 29.66
#